data_AF-A0A1X2H4A1-F1
#
_entry.id   AF-A0A1X2H4A1-F1
#
_cell.length_a   1.000
_cell.length_b   1.000
_cell.length_c   1.000
_cell.angle_alpha   90.00
_cell.angle_beta   90.00
_cell.angle_gamma   90.00
#
_symmetry.space_group_name_H-M   'P 1'
#
loop_
_entity.id
_entity.type
_entity.pdbx_description
1 polymer ?
#
loop_
_entity_poly.entity_id
_entity_poly.type
_entity_poly.pdbx_seq_one_letter_code
_entity_poly.pdbx_strand_id
1 'polypeptide(L)'
;MTFSRMEAALEDAFVEWFNTFECKSSPIDTVVELADGVVFSEVLTDIDAKWFKQLSKPNGHNNVSAENTNGTAAKDANNWVTRLNNLKKLHKLITRYFEEVLGQDPELLPAVNLNTIAKDADLHELLLLCQLIVAIAVQSDNNRTYIDMIQSLSQKSQHALMVSIEEVMNSFNNEDTTNTRMSQLSGNSNTTTSRSFQLDSDMPYRYQLEFERIMMEKRQIETTHTQLSAEFDELRNRFVSFVSLGSPLAYAHF
;
A
#
# COMPACT_ATOMS: atom_id res chain seq x y z
N MET A 1 -13.95 -8.36 16.82
CA MET A 1 -12.86 -9.35 16.77
C MET A 1 -12.18 -9.41 15.40
N THR A 2 -12.88 -9.21 14.27
CA THR A 2 -12.28 -9.21 12.91
C THR A 2 -11.45 -7.96 12.61
N PHE A 3 -11.93 -6.78 13.02
CA PHE A 3 -11.26 -5.47 12.80
C PHE A 3 -9.83 -5.45 13.39
N SER A 4 -9.70 -5.87 14.65
CA SER A 4 -8.42 -5.95 15.36
C SER A 4 -7.41 -6.93 14.75
N ARG A 5 -7.85 -7.95 13.99
CA ARG A 5 -6.91 -8.88 13.32
C ARG A 5 -6.33 -8.27 12.05
N MET A 6 -7.10 -7.43 11.34
CA MET A 6 -6.63 -6.70 10.16
C MET A 6 -5.67 -5.59 10.58
N GLU A 7 -6.00 -4.84 11.64
CA GLU A 7 -5.12 -3.82 12.21
C GLU A 7 -3.80 -4.39 12.68
N ALA A 8 -3.79 -5.55 13.34
CA ALA A 8 -2.54 -6.20 13.75
C ALA A 8 -1.67 -6.62 12.56
N ALA A 9 -2.27 -7.17 11.50
CA ALA A 9 -1.52 -7.53 10.30
C ALA A 9 -0.96 -6.31 9.55
N LEU A 10 -1.68 -5.20 9.59
CA LEU A 10 -1.28 -3.93 9.00
C LEU A 10 -0.19 -3.25 9.84
N GLU A 11 -0.29 -3.29 11.17
CA GLU A 11 0.76 -2.85 12.09
C GLU A 11 2.06 -3.61 11.85
N ASP A 12 2.01 -4.95 11.83
CA ASP A 12 3.18 -5.79 11.50
C ASP A 12 3.83 -5.35 10.18
N ALA A 13 3.01 -5.10 9.16
CA ALA A 13 3.48 -4.74 7.83
C ALA A 13 4.11 -3.35 7.79
N PHE A 14 3.54 -2.36 8.49
CA PHE A 14 4.13 -1.04 8.59
C PHE A 14 5.42 -1.06 9.41
N VAL A 15 5.49 -1.81 10.51
CA VAL A 15 6.74 -1.97 11.27
C VAL A 15 7.84 -2.55 10.37
N GLU A 16 7.53 -3.60 9.61
CA GLU A 16 8.49 -4.21 8.66
C GLU A 16 8.93 -3.19 7.60
N TRP A 17 7.98 -2.46 7.00
CA TRP A 17 8.25 -1.48 5.95
C TRP A 17 9.06 -0.28 6.44
N PHE A 18 8.65 0.37 7.55
CA PHE A 18 9.39 1.49 8.14
C PHE A 18 10.81 1.06 8.52
N ASN A 19 11.01 -0.20 8.94
CA ASN A 19 12.33 -0.74 9.24
C ASN A 19 13.26 -0.95 8.05
N THR A 20 12.76 -0.86 6.82
CA THR A 20 13.60 -0.86 5.61
C THR A 20 14.28 0.48 5.32
N PHE A 21 13.79 1.58 5.89
CA PHE A 21 14.40 2.90 5.69
C PHE A 21 15.70 3.02 6.48
N GLU A 22 16.79 3.39 5.79
CA GLU A 22 18.10 3.63 6.41
C GLU A 22 18.24 5.05 6.99
N CYS A 23 17.34 5.97 6.61
CA CYS A 23 17.39 7.38 7.02
C CYS A 23 16.99 7.63 8.48
N LYS A 24 16.34 6.65 9.12
CA LYS A 24 15.83 6.77 10.50
C LYS A 24 16.89 6.46 11.54
N SER A 25 16.79 7.13 12.68
CA SER A 25 17.78 7.03 13.76
C SER A 25 17.78 5.69 14.50
N SER A 26 16.65 4.98 14.55
CA SER A 26 16.49 3.69 15.22
C SER A 26 15.43 2.81 14.55
N PRO A 27 15.48 1.47 14.70
CA PRO A 27 14.34 0.61 14.39
C PRO A 27 13.15 0.95 15.30
N ILE A 28 11.95 0.67 14.79
CA ILE A 28 10.70 0.71 15.56
C ILE A 28 10.24 -0.72 15.81
N ASP A 29 9.69 -0.99 16.99
CA ASP A 29 9.09 -2.30 17.30
C ASP A 29 7.55 -2.25 17.18
N THR A 30 6.96 -1.06 17.37
CA THR A 30 5.51 -0.83 17.30
C THR A 30 5.18 0.47 16.55
N VAL A 31 3.99 0.55 15.95
CA VAL A 31 3.55 1.77 15.25
C VAL A 31 3.32 2.94 16.23
N VAL A 32 3.02 2.65 17.49
CA VAL A 32 2.82 3.63 18.58
C VAL A 32 4.05 4.54 18.78
N GLU A 33 5.25 4.03 18.49
CA GLU A 33 6.50 4.80 18.55
C GLU A 33 6.55 5.96 17.54
N LEU A 34 5.70 5.94 16.51
CA LEU A 34 5.62 6.97 15.48
C LEU A 34 4.79 8.20 15.92
N ALA A 35 4.17 8.18 17.10
CA ALA A 35 3.26 9.21 17.60
C ALA A 35 3.88 10.60 17.79
N ASP A 36 5.21 10.72 17.84
CA ASP A 36 5.89 12.01 17.91
C ASP A 36 6.08 12.70 16.54
N GLY A 37 5.83 11.96 15.46
CA GLY A 37 5.95 12.41 14.08
C GLY A 37 7.38 12.59 13.57
N VAL A 38 8.39 12.20 14.34
CA VAL A 38 9.81 12.36 13.95
C VAL A 38 10.17 11.39 12.84
N VAL A 39 9.91 10.09 13.03
CA VAL A 39 10.20 9.07 12.01
C VAL A 39 9.39 9.32 10.73
N PHE A 40 8.12 9.72 10.85
CA PHE A 40 7.32 10.12 9.68
C PHE A 40 7.95 11.30 8.93
N SER A 41 8.52 12.27 9.65
CA SER A 41 9.20 13.42 9.04
C SER A 41 10.48 13.01 8.31
N GLU A 42 11.25 12.09 8.87
CA GLU A 42 12.46 11.53 8.25
C GLU A 42 12.11 10.79 6.96
N VAL A 43 11.12 9.88 7.02
CA VAL A 43 10.65 9.09 5.86
C VAL A 43 10.06 9.96 4.76
N LEU A 44 9.21 10.94 5.09
CA LEU A 44 8.67 11.86 4.10
C LEU A 44 9.77 12.73 3.46
N THR A 45 10.81 13.11 4.22
CA THR A 45 11.96 13.83 3.67
C THR A 45 12.79 12.94 2.74
N ASP A 46 12.88 11.64 3.02
CA ASP A 46 13.52 10.67 2.13
C ASP A 46 12.74 10.55 0.80
N ILE A 47 11.41 10.46 0.88
CA ILE A 47 10.50 10.35 -0.28
C ILE A 47 10.57 11.58 -1.18
N ASP A 48 10.42 12.78 -0.62
CA ASP A 48 10.58 14.02 -1.36
C ASP A 48 11.21 15.12 -0.49
N ALA A 49 12.54 15.19 -0.56
CA ALA A 49 13.31 16.18 0.18
C ALA A 49 13.01 17.63 -0.25
N LYS A 50 12.49 17.88 -1.45
CA LYS A 50 12.16 19.24 -1.90
C LYS A 50 10.86 19.71 -1.23
N TRP A 51 9.85 18.85 -1.20
CA TRP A 51 8.56 19.14 -0.59
C TRP A 51 8.63 19.14 0.94
N PHE A 52 9.20 18.10 1.53
CA PHE A 52 9.15 17.86 2.97
C PHE A 52 10.32 18.48 3.76
N LYS A 53 11.20 19.25 3.11
CA LYS A 53 12.34 19.96 3.76
C LYS A 53 11.98 20.75 5.02
N GLN A 54 10.74 21.23 5.09
CA GLN A 54 10.27 22.03 6.22
C GLN A 54 10.08 21.18 7.49
N LEU A 55 9.90 19.86 7.36
CA LEU A 55 9.79 18.91 8.46
C LEU A 55 11.14 18.66 9.15
N SER A 56 12.24 18.62 8.40
CA SER A 56 13.59 18.35 8.92
C SER A 56 14.19 19.48 9.76
N LYS A 57 13.52 20.64 9.84
CA LYS A 57 13.94 21.75 10.71
C LYS A 57 13.39 21.51 12.12
N PRO A 58 14.24 21.33 13.16
CA PRO A 58 13.76 21.36 14.52
C PRO A 58 13.04 22.69 14.72
N ASN A 59 11.83 22.65 15.27
CA ASN A 59 11.03 23.84 15.52
C ASN A 59 11.82 24.79 16.44
N GLY A 60 12.56 25.74 15.86
CA GLY A 60 13.32 26.77 16.57
C GLY A 60 12.44 27.81 17.30
N HIS A 61 11.20 27.46 17.63
CA HIS A 61 10.24 28.35 18.29
C HIS A 61 9.64 27.81 19.59
N ASN A 62 10.06 26.63 20.07
CA ASN A 62 9.70 26.19 21.42
C ASN A 62 10.89 26.42 22.36
N ASN A 63 11.23 27.70 22.56
CA ASN A 63 12.01 28.11 23.72
C ASN A 63 11.10 28.02 24.95
N VAL A 64 10.79 26.80 25.37
CA VAL A 64 10.45 26.57 26.78
C VAL A 64 11.79 26.25 27.40
N SER A 65 12.39 27.29 27.96
CA SER A 65 13.58 27.21 28.78
C SER A 65 13.44 26.01 29.72
N ALA A 66 14.46 25.15 29.70
CA ALA A 66 14.63 24.08 30.66
C ALA A 66 14.89 24.70 32.04
N GLU A 67 13.86 25.24 32.67
CA GLU A 67 13.94 25.68 34.05
C GLU A 67 12.60 25.44 34.75
N ASN A 68 12.68 24.49 35.68
CA ASN A 68 11.78 24.32 36.82
C ASN A 68 10.32 23.96 36.52
N THR A 69 9.92 22.70 36.77
CA THR A 69 8.76 22.36 37.63
C THR A 69 8.70 20.85 37.86
N ASN A 70 8.71 20.47 39.13
CA ASN A 70 8.46 19.13 39.64
C ASN A 70 7.01 18.72 39.35
N GLY A 71 6.79 17.71 38.50
CA GLY A 71 5.49 17.10 38.26
C GLY A 71 5.45 16.35 36.92
N THR A 72 5.32 15.02 36.95
CA THR A 72 5.21 14.14 35.77
C THR A 72 4.12 14.60 34.79
N ALA A 73 2.97 15.06 35.31
CA ALA A 73 1.85 15.54 34.49
C ALA A 73 2.18 16.79 33.64
N ALA A 74 3.07 17.67 34.09
CA ALA A 74 3.46 18.88 33.33
C ALA A 74 4.45 18.54 32.20
N LYS A 75 5.30 17.52 32.40
CA LYS A 75 6.18 16.99 31.34
C LYS A 75 5.39 16.27 30.26
N ASP A 76 4.41 15.45 30.66
CA ASP A 76 3.53 14.74 29.71
C ASP A 76 2.62 15.72 28.96
N ALA A 77 2.12 16.76 29.63
CA ALA A 77 1.36 17.85 29.02
C ALA A 77 2.16 18.60 27.95
N ASN A 78 3.42 18.94 28.25
CA ASN A 78 4.29 19.63 27.29
C ASN A 78 4.71 18.73 26.11
N ASN A 79 4.80 17.42 26.37
CA ASN A 79 5.14 16.41 25.38
C ASN A 79 4.01 16.24 24.34
N TRP A 80 2.75 16.01 24.74
CA TRP A 80 1.67 15.82 23.76
C TRP A 80 1.38 17.09 22.94
N VAL A 81 1.54 18.29 23.51
CA VAL A 81 1.39 19.55 22.74
C VAL A 81 2.44 19.63 21.65
N THR A 82 3.68 19.24 21.95
CA THR A 82 4.77 19.19 20.97
C THR A 82 4.46 18.16 19.88
N ARG A 83 4.03 16.95 20.25
CA ARG A 83 3.58 15.91 19.31
C ARG A 83 2.46 16.42 18.40
N LEU A 84 1.42 17.02 18.98
CA LEU A 84 0.29 17.55 18.21
C LEU A 84 0.73 18.63 17.20
N ASN A 85 1.64 19.53 17.60
CA ASN A 85 2.15 20.56 16.71
C ASN A 85 2.95 19.96 15.54
N ASN A 86 3.76 18.93 15.81
CA ASN A 86 4.48 18.19 14.76
C ASN A 86 3.51 17.49 13.82
N LEU A 87 2.54 16.75 14.36
CA LEU A 87 1.52 16.02 13.60
C LEU A 87 0.67 16.96 12.75
N LYS A 88 0.26 18.13 13.27
CA LYS A 88 -0.49 19.14 12.50
C LYS A 88 0.30 19.65 11.29
N LYS A 89 1.59 19.94 11.49
CA LYS A 89 2.48 20.40 10.42
C LYS A 89 2.67 19.31 9.36
N LEU A 90 2.89 18.07 9.82
CA LEU A 90 3.06 16.89 8.98
C LEU A 90 1.80 16.59 8.16
N HIS A 91 0.65 16.44 8.81
CA HIS A 91 -0.63 16.17 8.15
C HIS A 91 -0.96 17.26 7.13
N LYS A 92 -0.74 18.55 7.47
CA LYS A 92 -0.94 19.65 6.51
C LYS A 92 -0.08 19.50 5.25
N LEU A 93 1.17 19.07 5.37
CA LEU A 93 2.05 18.87 4.23
C LEU A 93 1.70 17.62 3.43
N ILE A 94 1.23 16.55 4.09
CA ILE A 94 0.69 15.34 3.45
C ILE A 94 -0.55 15.71 2.62
N THR A 95 -1.55 16.34 3.22
CA THR A 95 -2.80 16.73 2.53
C THR A 95 -2.52 17.60 1.31
N ARG A 96 -1.62 18.59 1.45
CA ARG A 96 -1.22 19.42 0.30
C ARG A 96 -0.39 18.69 -0.74
N TYR A 97 0.37 17.67 -0.36
CA TYR A 97 1.08 16.85 -1.34
C TYR A 97 0.09 16.09 -2.23
N PHE A 98 -0.96 15.51 -1.64
CA PHE A 98 -2.05 14.89 -2.40
C PHE A 98 -2.70 15.89 -3.36
N GLU A 99 -3.02 17.09 -2.89
CA GLU A 99 -3.66 18.15 -3.69
C GLU A 99 -2.75 18.70 -4.80
N GLU A 100 -1.58 19.20 -4.43
CA GLU A 100 -0.72 20.01 -5.32
C GLU A 100 0.23 19.16 -6.17
N VAL A 101 0.65 17.99 -5.69
CA VAL A 101 1.63 17.11 -6.38
C VAL A 101 0.92 15.94 -7.06
N LEU A 102 0.01 15.27 -6.35
CA LEU A 102 -0.68 14.09 -6.88
C LEU A 102 -2.00 14.43 -7.61
N GLY A 103 -2.48 15.68 -7.49
CA GLY A 103 -3.71 16.13 -8.12
C GLY A 103 -4.98 15.45 -7.59
N GLN A 104 -4.95 14.99 -6.33
CA GLN A 104 -6.06 14.30 -5.67
C GLN A 104 -6.83 15.25 -4.76
N ASP A 105 -8.15 15.12 -4.70
CA ASP A 105 -8.96 15.94 -3.79
C ASP A 105 -8.65 15.57 -2.32
N PRO A 106 -8.14 16.51 -1.50
CA PRO A 106 -7.87 16.27 -0.10
C PRO A 106 -9.11 15.93 0.73
N GLU A 107 -10.33 16.28 0.28
CA GLU A 107 -11.57 15.95 0.98
C GLU A 107 -11.91 14.45 0.94
N LEU A 108 -11.33 13.72 -0.02
CA LEU A 108 -11.52 12.27 -0.17
C LEU A 108 -10.55 11.45 0.69
N LEU A 109 -9.56 12.10 1.30
CA LEU A 109 -8.62 11.43 2.20
C LEU A 109 -9.30 10.96 3.49
N PRO A 110 -8.89 9.82 4.08
CA PRO A 110 -9.35 9.43 5.39
C PRO A 110 -9.06 10.53 6.42
N ALA A 111 -10.07 10.87 7.22
CA ALA A 111 -9.92 11.87 8.28
C ALA A 111 -9.11 11.30 9.45
N VAL A 112 -7.93 11.87 9.70
CA VAL A 112 -7.04 11.45 10.81
C VAL A 112 -7.21 12.36 12.03
N ASN A 113 -7.55 11.78 13.18
CA ASN A 113 -7.64 12.50 14.43
C ASN A 113 -6.28 12.67 15.12
N LEU A 114 -5.60 13.77 14.80
CA LEU A 114 -4.29 14.07 15.37
C LEU A 114 -4.30 14.27 16.90
N ASN A 115 -5.45 14.56 17.52
CA ASN A 115 -5.52 14.77 18.97
C ASN A 115 -5.38 13.45 19.73
N THR A 116 -6.01 12.38 19.25
CA THR A 116 -5.93 11.04 19.87
C THR A 116 -4.56 10.42 19.64
N ILE A 117 -3.93 10.64 18.47
CA ILE A 117 -2.52 10.28 18.27
C ILE A 117 -1.62 11.01 19.27
N ALA A 118 -1.77 12.33 19.41
CA ALA A 118 -0.86 13.11 20.25
C ALA A 118 -0.99 12.76 21.75
N LYS A 119 -2.22 12.53 22.23
CA LYS A 119 -2.51 12.28 23.65
C LYS A 119 -2.36 10.83 24.05
N ASP A 120 -2.91 9.93 23.24
CA ASP A 120 -3.13 8.53 23.60
C ASP A 120 -2.31 7.57 22.70
N ALA A 121 -1.63 8.10 21.67
CA ALA A 121 -0.94 7.32 20.65
C ALA A 121 -1.85 6.25 20.03
N ASP A 122 -3.07 6.68 19.68
CA ASP A 122 -4.10 5.83 19.11
C ASP A 122 -3.59 5.08 17.87
N LEU A 123 -3.60 3.74 17.96
CA LEU A 123 -3.06 2.86 16.92
C LEU A 123 -3.81 3.01 15.61
N HIS A 124 -5.14 3.10 15.64
CA HIS A 124 -5.94 3.17 14.42
C HIS A 124 -5.61 4.45 13.64
N GLU A 125 -5.57 5.58 14.32
CA GLU A 125 -5.27 6.88 13.74
C GLU A 125 -3.82 6.96 13.23
N LEU A 126 -2.88 6.30 13.91
CA LEU A 126 -1.52 6.15 13.42
C LEU A 126 -1.44 5.29 12.17
N LEU A 127 -2.19 4.18 12.10
CA LEU A 127 -2.24 3.33 10.92
C LEU A 127 -2.77 4.14 9.73
N LEU A 128 -3.85 4.91 9.88
CA LEU A 128 -4.36 5.81 8.82
C LEU A 128 -3.27 6.76 8.30
N LEU A 129 -2.49 7.36 9.20
CA LEU A 129 -1.37 8.22 8.81
C LEU A 129 -0.27 7.45 8.06
N CYS A 130 0.02 6.21 8.46
CA CYS A 130 0.93 5.33 7.73
C CYS A 130 0.40 4.99 6.33
N GLN A 131 -0.92 4.74 6.18
CA GLN A 131 -1.55 4.48 4.88
C GLN A 131 -1.34 5.66 3.91
N LEU A 132 -1.53 6.88 4.40
CA LEU A 132 -1.28 8.09 3.60
C LEU A 132 0.19 8.19 3.17
N ILE A 133 1.14 7.86 4.04
CA ILE A 133 2.57 7.95 3.75
C ILE A 133 3.01 6.89 2.73
N VAL A 134 2.55 5.64 2.85
CA VAL A 134 2.87 4.60 1.85
C VAL A 134 2.23 4.93 0.50
N ALA A 135 1.01 5.48 0.48
CA ALA A 135 0.36 5.94 -0.74
C ALA A 135 1.13 7.07 -1.42
N ILE A 136 1.69 8.00 -0.65
CA ILE A 136 2.62 9.03 -1.17
C ILE A 136 3.88 8.37 -1.74
N ALA A 137 4.49 7.43 -1.02
CA ALA A 137 5.73 6.77 -1.45
C ALA A 137 5.58 6.09 -2.82
N VAL A 138 4.51 5.33 -3.03
CA VAL A 138 4.28 4.61 -4.30
C VAL A 138 3.81 5.49 -5.47
N GLN A 139 3.38 6.72 -5.19
CA GLN A 139 2.99 7.71 -6.20
C GLN A 139 4.03 8.81 -6.41
N SER A 140 5.11 8.82 -5.62
CA SER A 140 6.20 9.78 -5.76
C SER A 140 7.02 9.56 -7.04
N ASP A 141 7.77 10.57 -7.47
CA ASP A 141 8.67 10.45 -8.64
C ASP A 141 9.71 9.34 -8.50
N ASN A 142 10.12 9.01 -7.27
CA ASN A 142 11.07 7.93 -6.96
C ASN A 142 10.38 6.65 -6.46
N ASN A 143 9.13 6.43 -6.86
CA ASN A 143 8.30 5.31 -6.39
C ASN A 143 8.96 3.94 -6.54
N ARG A 144 9.77 3.73 -7.57
CA ARG A 144 10.43 2.44 -7.84
C ARG A 144 11.25 1.95 -6.65
N THR A 145 11.98 2.83 -5.98
CA THR A 145 12.74 2.48 -4.78
C THR A 145 11.80 1.97 -3.68
N TYR A 146 10.68 2.67 -3.43
CA TYR A 146 9.74 2.30 -2.37
C TYR A 146 8.94 1.03 -2.70
N ILE A 147 8.68 0.77 -3.98
CA ILE A 147 8.05 -0.47 -4.44
C ILE A 147 9.00 -1.64 -4.27
N ASP A 148 10.26 -1.49 -4.65
CA ASP A 148 11.28 -2.53 -4.43
C ASP A 148 11.42 -2.84 -2.93
N MET A 149 11.35 -1.81 -2.05
CA MET A 149 11.32 -2.01 -0.60
C MET A 149 10.10 -2.82 -0.16
N ILE A 150 8.89 -2.49 -0.65
CA ILE A 150 7.67 -3.27 -0.36
C ILE A 150 7.83 -4.71 -0.85
N GLN A 151 8.34 -4.93 -2.07
CA GLN A 151 8.53 -6.25 -2.66
C GLN A 151 9.60 -7.10 -1.93
N SER A 152 10.48 -6.47 -1.16
CA SER A 152 11.47 -7.16 -0.33
C SER A 152 10.90 -7.71 0.98
N LEU A 153 9.71 -7.27 1.40
CA LEU A 153 9.07 -7.67 2.65
C LEU A 153 8.49 -9.10 2.59
N SER A 154 8.03 -9.61 3.72
CA SER A 154 7.26 -10.86 3.76
C SER A 154 5.97 -10.79 2.92
N GLN A 155 5.52 -11.93 2.36
CA GLN A 155 4.31 -11.99 1.53
C GLN A 155 3.05 -11.49 2.26
N LYS A 156 2.97 -11.72 3.58
CA LYS A 156 1.88 -11.23 4.42
C LYS A 156 1.88 -9.69 4.46
N SER A 157 3.05 -9.10 4.68
CA SER A 157 3.21 -7.63 4.75
C SER A 157 2.98 -6.98 3.39
N GLN A 158 3.50 -7.58 2.31
CA GLN A 158 3.21 -7.13 0.94
C GLN A 158 1.71 -7.06 0.68
N HIS A 159 0.96 -8.12 1.02
CA HIS A 159 -0.47 -8.15 0.81
C HIS A 159 -1.22 -7.12 1.67
N ALA A 160 -0.83 -6.96 2.95
CA ALA A 160 -1.43 -5.99 3.85
C ALA A 160 -1.22 -4.54 3.34
N LEU A 161 0.00 -4.20 2.91
CA LEU A 161 0.30 -2.88 2.34
C LEU A 161 -0.41 -2.66 1.01
N MET A 162 -0.51 -3.68 0.15
CA MET A 162 -1.25 -3.60 -1.11
C MET A 162 -2.72 -3.22 -0.87
N VAL A 163 -3.41 -3.93 0.03
CA VAL A 163 -4.81 -3.61 0.38
C VAL A 163 -4.92 -2.20 0.96
N SER A 164 -4.00 -1.81 1.84
CA SER A 164 -3.97 -0.47 2.41
C SER A 164 -3.77 0.64 1.37
N ILE A 165 -2.93 0.42 0.35
CA ILE A 165 -2.73 1.38 -0.73
C ILE A 165 -3.99 1.46 -1.58
N GLU A 166 -4.59 0.32 -1.94
CA GLU A 166 -5.85 0.27 -2.71
C GLU A 166 -6.99 1.00 -2.00
N GLU A 167 -7.11 0.88 -0.67
CA GLU A 167 -8.10 1.62 0.12
C GLU A 167 -7.98 3.13 -0.07
N VAL A 168 -6.76 3.68 0.00
CA VAL A 168 -6.51 5.11 -0.23
C VAL A 168 -6.81 5.49 -1.68
N MET A 169 -6.37 4.69 -2.65
CA MET A 169 -6.57 4.98 -4.07
C MET A 169 -8.04 4.92 -4.51
N ASN A 170 -8.81 4.00 -3.93
CA ASN A 170 -10.23 3.86 -4.22
C ASN A 170 -11.07 5.02 -3.71
N SER A 171 -10.61 5.75 -2.69
CA SER A 171 -11.28 6.96 -2.22
C SER A 171 -11.35 8.04 -3.30
N PHE A 172 -10.36 8.10 -4.21
CA PHE A 172 -10.31 9.11 -5.28
C PHE A 172 -11.11 8.74 -6.53
N ASN A 173 -11.26 7.45 -6.83
CA ASN A 173 -11.88 6.99 -8.08
C ASN A 173 -13.42 7.11 -8.11
N ASN A 174 -14.07 7.44 -6.98
CA ASN A 174 -15.53 7.49 -6.89
C ASN A 174 -16.15 8.73 -7.57
N GLU A 175 -15.35 9.75 -7.90
CA GLU A 175 -15.85 10.97 -8.56
C GLU A 175 -16.16 10.75 -10.06
N ASP A 176 -15.43 9.86 -10.74
CA ASP A 176 -15.57 9.63 -12.19
C ASP A 176 -16.85 8.86 -12.58
N THR A 177 -17.54 8.22 -11.61
CA THR A 177 -18.73 7.41 -11.92
C THR A 177 -20.01 8.25 -12.03
N THR A 178 -20.02 9.52 -11.60
CA THR A 178 -21.25 10.33 -11.60
C THR A 178 -21.55 11.04 -12.93
N ASN A 179 -20.64 11.03 -13.91
CA ASN A 179 -20.82 11.78 -15.17
C ASN A 179 -20.80 10.98 -16.48
N THR A 180 -20.69 9.65 -16.48
CA THR A 180 -20.95 8.87 -17.70
C THR A 180 -22.45 8.57 -17.84
N ARG A 181 -23.19 9.62 -18.20
CA ARG A 181 -24.52 9.49 -18.79
C ARG A 181 -24.42 8.57 -20.00
N MET A 182 -25.04 7.40 -19.87
CA MET A 182 -25.74 6.65 -20.91
C MET A 182 -25.79 7.39 -22.27
N SER A 183 -24.73 7.25 -23.05
CA SER A 183 -24.73 7.57 -24.48
C SER A 183 -24.62 6.24 -25.20
N GLN A 184 -25.77 5.58 -25.31
CA GLN A 184 -25.97 4.64 -26.40
C GLN A 184 -25.86 5.43 -27.70
N LEU A 185 -24.87 5.10 -28.53
CA LEU A 185 -24.97 5.31 -29.97
C LEU A 185 -24.17 4.24 -30.71
N SER A 186 -24.91 3.60 -31.62
CA SER A 186 -24.48 2.68 -32.66
C SER A 186 -23.32 3.21 -33.50
N GLY A 187 -22.54 2.29 -34.08
CA GLY A 187 -21.74 2.59 -35.26
C GLY A 187 -20.68 1.53 -35.59
N ASN A 188 -21.00 0.64 -36.53
CA ASN A 188 -20.09 -0.30 -37.17
C ASN A 188 -18.70 0.30 -37.51
N SER A 189 -17.64 -0.51 -37.42
CA SER A 189 -16.68 -0.69 -38.52
C SER A 189 -15.71 -1.85 -38.29
N ASN A 190 -15.67 -2.73 -39.28
CA ASN A 190 -14.67 -3.78 -39.47
C ASN A 190 -13.33 -3.14 -39.82
N THR A 191 -12.25 -3.42 -39.09
CA THR A 191 -10.89 -3.43 -39.68
C THR A 191 -9.99 -4.43 -38.95
N THR A 192 -9.57 -5.45 -39.69
CA THR A 192 -8.43 -6.31 -39.39
C THR A 192 -7.16 -5.47 -39.45
N THR A 193 -6.40 -5.35 -38.35
CA THR A 193 -4.98 -4.99 -38.43
C THR A 193 -4.25 -5.54 -37.21
N SER A 194 -3.47 -6.58 -37.44
CA SER A 194 -2.36 -6.99 -36.58
C SER A 194 -1.46 -5.77 -36.34
N ARG A 195 -1.42 -5.24 -35.11
CA ARG A 195 -0.38 -4.29 -34.69
C ARG A 195 0.41 -4.91 -33.55
N SER A 196 1.61 -5.32 -33.92
CA SER A 196 2.81 -5.38 -33.07
C SER A 196 2.76 -4.32 -31.97
N PHE A 197 2.71 -4.76 -30.71
CA PHE A 197 2.84 -3.89 -29.54
C PHE A 197 4.30 -3.46 -29.41
N GLN A 198 4.65 -2.41 -30.16
CA GLN A 198 5.86 -1.65 -29.93
C GLN A 198 5.60 -0.79 -28.70
N LEU A 199 6.36 -1.04 -27.64
CA LEU A 199 6.30 -0.33 -26.35
C LEU A 199 6.46 1.18 -26.62
N ASP A 200 5.38 1.94 -26.48
CA ASP A 200 5.45 3.39 -26.56
C ASP A 200 5.97 3.91 -25.21
N SER A 201 6.97 4.79 -25.27
CA SER A 201 7.78 5.24 -24.12
C SER A 201 7.06 6.21 -23.18
N ASP A 202 5.74 6.35 -23.31
CA ASP A 202 4.94 7.37 -22.61
C ASP A 202 3.68 6.75 -21.95
N MET A 203 3.74 5.46 -21.63
CA MET A 203 2.62 4.79 -20.97
C MET A 203 2.47 5.32 -19.53
N PRO A 204 1.33 5.95 -19.16
CA PRO A 204 1.14 6.50 -17.82
C PRO A 204 1.30 5.41 -16.77
N TYR A 205 1.95 5.73 -15.65
CA TYR A 205 2.32 4.77 -14.59
C TYR A 205 1.17 3.88 -14.12
N ARG A 206 -0.07 4.39 -14.12
CA ARG A 206 -1.30 3.63 -13.83
C ARG A 206 -1.48 2.40 -14.73
N TYR A 207 -1.13 2.51 -16.01
CA TYR A 207 -1.18 1.40 -16.95
C TYR A 207 0.01 0.45 -16.83
N GLN A 208 1.15 0.95 -16.33
CA GLN A 208 2.29 0.09 -15.99
C GLN A 208 1.92 -0.87 -14.85
N LEU A 209 1.28 -0.35 -13.81
CA LEU A 209 0.77 -1.12 -12.68
C LEU A 209 -0.30 -2.12 -13.12
N GLU A 210 -1.28 -1.70 -13.92
CA GLU A 210 -2.29 -2.61 -14.47
C GLU A 210 -1.66 -3.70 -15.35
N PHE A 211 -0.64 -3.36 -16.15
CA PHE A 211 0.06 -4.33 -16.97
C PHE A 211 0.82 -5.36 -16.12
N GLU A 212 1.50 -4.91 -15.06
CA GLU A 212 2.21 -5.79 -14.15
C GLU A 212 1.25 -6.70 -13.37
N ARG A 213 0.12 -6.15 -12.89
CA ARG A 213 -0.97 -6.91 -12.28
C ARG A 213 -1.50 -8.00 -13.22
N ILE A 214 -1.87 -7.62 -14.45
CA ILE A 214 -2.37 -8.55 -15.46
C ILE A 214 -1.33 -9.63 -15.76
N MET A 215 -0.05 -9.29 -15.80
CA MET A 215 1.03 -10.26 -16.01
C MET A 215 1.20 -11.23 -14.84
N MET A 216 1.06 -10.78 -13.59
CA MET A 216 1.09 -11.65 -12.42
C MET A 216 -0.12 -12.58 -12.37
N GLU A 217 -1.33 -12.06 -12.57
CA GLU A 217 -2.57 -12.85 -12.65
C GLU A 217 -2.45 -13.90 -13.75
N LYS A 218 -1.96 -13.50 -14.94
CA LYS A 218 -1.71 -14.42 -16.05
C LYS A 218 -0.72 -15.53 -15.66
N ARG A 219 0.41 -15.20 -15.05
CA ARG A 219 1.40 -16.20 -14.60
C ARG A 219 0.80 -17.18 -13.59
N GLN A 220 0.02 -16.68 -12.65
CA GLN A 220 -0.66 -17.51 -11.67
C GLN A 220 -1.67 -18.44 -12.35
N ILE A 221 -2.52 -17.91 -13.24
CA ILE A 221 -3.47 -18.69 -14.03
C ILE A 221 -2.74 -19.76 -14.85
N GLU A 222 -1.66 -19.41 -15.55
CA GLU A 222 -0.86 -20.36 -16.33
C GLU A 222 -0.29 -21.46 -15.44
N THR A 223 0.21 -21.12 -14.25
CA THR A 223 0.73 -22.10 -13.29
C THR A 223 -0.37 -23.06 -12.83
N THR A 224 -1.53 -22.53 -12.43
CA THR A 224 -2.67 -23.36 -12.01
C THR A 224 -3.19 -24.22 -13.16
N HIS A 225 -3.25 -23.69 -14.38
CA HIS A 225 -3.67 -24.43 -15.57
C HIS A 225 -2.70 -25.58 -15.87
N THR A 226 -1.39 -25.34 -15.84
CA THR A 226 -0.39 -26.39 -16.03
C THR A 226 -0.49 -27.46 -14.95
N GLN A 227 -0.70 -27.07 -13.68
CA GLN A 227 -0.88 -28.03 -12.59
C GLN A 227 -2.15 -28.86 -12.75
N LEU A 228 -3.28 -28.23 -13.06
CA LEU A 228 -4.56 -28.92 -13.27
C LEU A 228 -4.50 -29.87 -14.47
N SER A 229 -3.80 -29.46 -15.54
CA SER A 229 -3.55 -30.31 -16.70
C SER A 229 -2.70 -31.53 -16.33
N ALA A 230 -1.66 -31.35 -15.52
CA ALA A 230 -0.83 -32.46 -15.05
C ALA A 230 -1.62 -33.44 -14.17
N GLU A 231 -2.44 -32.93 -13.25
CA GLU A 231 -3.35 -33.75 -12.43
C GLU A 231 -4.36 -34.50 -13.29
N PHE A 232 -4.90 -33.86 -14.32
CA PHE A 232 -5.82 -34.50 -15.26
C PHE A 232 -5.14 -35.64 -16.03
N ASP A 233 -3.91 -35.42 -16.51
CA ASP A 233 -3.13 -36.45 -17.19
C ASP A 233 -2.75 -37.61 -16.25
N GLU A 234 -2.42 -37.32 -15.00
CA GLU A 234 -2.16 -38.34 -13.97
C GLU A 234 -3.42 -39.17 -13.69
N LEU A 235 -4.56 -38.51 -13.49
CA LEU A 235 -5.84 -39.17 -13.24
C LEU A 235 -6.29 -40.00 -14.44
N ARG A 236 -6.09 -39.49 -15.66
CA ARG A 236 -6.32 -40.21 -16.91
C ARG A 236 -5.42 -41.43 -17.03
N ASN A 237 -4.12 -41.31 -16.74
CA ASN A 237 -3.19 -42.43 -16.76
C ASN A 237 -3.57 -43.50 -15.72
N ARG A 238 -3.98 -43.06 -14.52
CA ARG A 238 -4.48 -43.94 -13.46
C ARG A 238 -5.76 -44.66 -13.90
N PHE A 239 -6.71 -43.95 -14.52
CA PHE A 239 -7.92 -44.58 -15.08
C PHE A 239 -7.59 -45.60 -16.17
N VAL A 240 -6.71 -45.26 -17.11
CA VAL A 240 -6.25 -46.18 -18.17
C VAL A 240 -5.57 -47.41 -17.56
N SER A 241 -4.73 -47.25 -16.54
CA SER A 241 -4.14 -48.39 -15.83
C SER A 241 -5.20 -49.26 -15.14
N PHE A 242 -6.21 -48.66 -14.51
CA PHE A 242 -7.29 -49.39 -13.86
C PHE A 242 -8.16 -50.15 -14.86
N VAL A 243 -8.44 -49.56 -16.03
CA VAL A 243 -9.17 -50.23 -17.11
C VAL A 243 -8.32 -51.37 -17.72
N SER A 244 -7.01 -51.17 -17.84
CA SER A 244 -6.08 -52.22 -18.29
C SER A 244 -5.94 -53.37 -17.28
N LEU A 245 -6.02 -53.10 -15.98
CA LEU A 245 -5.98 -54.10 -14.89
C LEU A 245 -7.36 -54.75 -14.65
N GLY A 246 -8.44 -54.03 -14.96
CA GLY A 246 -9.83 -54.42 -14.79
C GLY A 246 -10.42 -55.21 -15.96
N SER A 247 -9.60 -55.81 -16.82
CA SER A 247 -10.07 -56.75 -17.85
C SER A 247 -9.88 -58.22 -17.42
N PRO A 248 -10.79 -58.82 -16.62
CA PRO A 248 -10.89 -60.26 -16.53
C PRO A 248 -11.83 -60.81 -17.61
N LEU A 249 -11.26 -61.71 -18.43
CA LEU A 249 -11.90 -62.89 -19.04
C LEU A 249 -12.96 -62.66 -20.14
N ALA A 250 -12.53 -62.74 -21.42
CA ALA A 250 -13.25 -63.49 -22.47
C ALA A 250 -12.58 -63.33 -23.84
N TYR A 251 -11.68 -64.25 -24.20
CA TYR A 251 -11.66 -64.83 -25.54
C TYR A 251 -11.14 -66.27 -25.42
N ALA A 252 -12.10 -67.19 -25.31
CA ALA A 252 -11.88 -68.59 -25.61
C ALA A 252 -11.42 -68.73 -27.07
N HIS A 253 -10.53 -69.68 -27.36
CA HIS A 253 -10.75 -70.78 -28.31
C HIS A 253 -9.44 -71.48 -28.70
N PHE A 254 -9.51 -72.82 -28.63
CA PHE A 254 -8.58 -73.87 -29.07
C PHE A 254 -7.40 -74.24 -28.16
#